data_AF-A0A4R3NNH1-F1
#
_entry.id   AF-A0A4R3NNH1-F1
#
_cell.length_a   1.000
_cell.length_b   1.000
_cell.length_c   1.000
_cell.angle_alpha   90.00
_cell.angle_beta   90.00
_cell.angle_gamma   90.00
#
_symmetry.space_group_name_H-M   'P 1'
#
loop_
_entity.id
_entity.type
_entity.pdbx_description
1 polymer ?
#
loop_
_entity_poly.entity_id
_entity_poly.type
_entity_poly.pdbx_seq_one_letter_code
_entity_poly.pdbx_strand_id
1 'polypeptide(L)'
;MAHHSARKGSDDETKIRSAETDGRQSHLQRNEAPLFWQPGMWDGTPYQEYSEYVRHQGIAGGATLPLFASPGKFSAITLLTIDKSLHPPDTAHAISILTNMATARMVAFTEGLPCQYNVHGFKHLSGLQVEILSWIAKGKTNHEIALIVGRTERAIAYHVSEILAKISVTSRAQAAAFYAALGLRE
;
A
#
# COMPACT_ATOMS: atom_id res chain seq x y z
N MET A 1 -7.22 -22.09 -44.17
CA MET A 1 -6.70 -20.84 -43.59
C MET A 1 -7.34 -20.65 -42.22
N ALA A 2 -6.56 -20.18 -41.25
CA ALA A 2 -6.90 -19.90 -39.86
C ALA A 2 -7.00 -21.10 -38.89
N HIS A 3 -5.87 -21.44 -38.26
CA HIS A 3 -5.80 -21.90 -36.87
C HIS A 3 -4.36 -21.69 -36.36
N HIS A 4 -4.02 -20.46 -35.97
CA HIS A 4 -2.82 -20.20 -35.16
C HIS A 4 -2.94 -18.88 -34.41
N SER A 5 -3.60 -18.88 -33.24
CA SER A 5 -3.34 -17.92 -32.16
C SER A 5 -4.22 -18.27 -30.96
N ALA A 6 -3.67 -19.01 -29.99
CA ALA A 6 -4.19 -19.11 -28.61
C ALA A 6 -3.34 -20.11 -27.79
N ARG A 7 -2.02 -19.89 -27.65
CA ARG A 7 -1.21 -20.70 -26.71
C ARG A 7 0.01 -20.01 -26.12
N LYS A 8 0.18 -18.70 -26.31
CA LYS A 8 1.38 -17.96 -25.85
C LYS A 8 1.20 -17.24 -24.50
N GLY A 9 -0.01 -17.21 -23.94
CA GLY A 9 -0.29 -16.47 -22.70
C GLY A 9 0.02 -17.20 -21.38
N SER A 10 -0.08 -18.53 -21.31
CA SER A 10 0.06 -19.26 -20.04
C SER A 10 1.52 -19.55 -19.65
N ASP A 11 2.40 -19.74 -20.64
CA ASP A 11 3.82 -20.04 -20.39
C ASP A 11 4.59 -18.78 -19.97
N ASP A 12 4.21 -17.61 -20.49
CA ASP A 12 4.81 -16.31 -20.12
C ASP A 12 4.46 -15.92 -18.68
N GLU A 13 3.19 -16.07 -18.24
CA GLU A 13 2.80 -15.80 -16.85
C GLU A 13 3.51 -16.72 -15.83
N THR A 14 3.74 -17.98 -16.21
CA THR A 14 4.40 -18.97 -15.35
C THR A 14 5.90 -18.68 -15.23
N LYS A 15 6.55 -18.28 -16.33
CA LYS A 15 7.94 -17.81 -16.33
C LYS A 15 8.12 -16.50 -15.56
N ILE A 16 7.22 -15.54 -15.74
CA ILE A 16 7.23 -14.26 -15.01
C ILE A 16 7.12 -14.49 -13.50
N ARG A 17 6.22 -15.38 -13.05
CA ARG A 17 6.14 -15.79 -11.64
C ARG A 17 7.42 -16.42 -11.13
N SER A 18 8.07 -17.29 -11.92
CA SER A 18 9.37 -17.88 -11.51
C SER A 18 10.50 -16.84 -11.42
N ALA A 19 10.48 -15.81 -12.29
CA ALA A 19 11.43 -14.70 -12.28
C ALA A 19 11.31 -13.78 -11.06
N GLU A 20 10.09 -13.55 -10.60
CA GLU A 20 9.83 -12.85 -9.33
C GLU A 20 10.37 -13.64 -8.12
N THR A 21 10.49 -14.97 -8.25
CA THR A 21 10.66 -15.89 -7.13
C THR A 21 12.13 -16.16 -6.79
N ASP A 22 13.08 -16.24 -7.72
CA ASP A 22 14.35 -16.93 -7.38
C ASP A 22 15.51 -16.03 -6.87
N GLY A 23 15.79 -14.91 -7.54
CA GLY A 23 16.91 -14.02 -7.17
C GLY A 23 16.58 -13.05 -6.03
N ARG A 24 15.35 -12.52 -6.03
CA ARG A 24 14.89 -11.57 -4.99
C ARG A 24 14.59 -12.30 -3.69
N GLN A 25 13.87 -13.43 -3.73
CA GLN A 25 13.56 -14.16 -2.49
C GLN A 25 14.82 -14.69 -1.80
N SER A 26 15.82 -15.21 -2.55
CA SER A 26 17.06 -15.70 -1.94
C SER A 26 17.82 -14.62 -1.16
N HIS A 27 17.87 -13.38 -1.67
CA HIS A 27 18.46 -12.25 -0.94
C HIS A 27 17.58 -11.85 0.26
N LEU A 28 16.28 -11.69 0.03
CA LEU A 28 15.32 -11.22 1.02
C LEU A 28 15.06 -12.22 2.14
N GLN A 29 15.30 -13.51 1.94
CA GLN A 29 15.21 -14.54 3.00
C GLN A 29 16.47 -14.58 3.88
N ARG A 30 17.60 -14.05 3.40
CA ARG A 30 18.90 -14.08 4.10
C ARG A 30 19.28 -12.74 4.71
N ASN A 31 18.65 -11.65 4.29
CA ASN A 31 19.06 -10.29 4.62
C ASN A 31 17.83 -9.42 4.94
N GLU A 32 17.86 -8.72 6.06
CA GLU A 32 16.76 -7.85 6.52
C GLU A 32 16.78 -6.46 5.84
N ALA A 33 17.81 -6.19 5.03
CA ALA A 33 17.95 -4.92 4.33
C ALA A 33 17.04 -4.83 3.08
N PRO A 34 16.59 -3.61 2.72
CA PRO A 34 15.96 -3.36 1.42
C PRO A 34 16.82 -3.82 0.24
N LEU A 35 16.23 -4.59 -0.67
CA LEU A 35 16.86 -4.94 -1.96
C LEU A 35 16.49 -3.90 -3.01
N PHE A 36 17.46 -3.06 -3.38
CA PHE A 36 17.34 -2.15 -4.51
C PHE A 36 17.59 -2.89 -5.83
N TRP A 37 16.77 -2.64 -6.84
CA TRP A 37 16.87 -3.31 -8.12
C TRP A 37 16.53 -2.42 -9.30
N GLN A 38 17.07 -2.78 -10.45
CA GLN A 38 16.76 -2.20 -11.76
C GLN A 38 16.55 -3.34 -12.76
N PRO A 39 15.72 -3.16 -13.81
CA PRO A 39 15.52 -4.19 -14.82
C PRO A 39 16.83 -4.71 -15.43
N GLY A 40 17.82 -3.82 -15.61
CA GLY A 40 19.14 -4.18 -16.13
C GLY A 40 19.90 -5.24 -15.33
N MET A 41 19.54 -5.47 -14.07
CA MET A 41 20.13 -6.55 -13.27
C MET A 41 19.77 -7.95 -13.78
N TRP A 42 18.73 -8.08 -14.62
CA TRP A 42 18.28 -9.35 -15.19
C TRP A 42 18.72 -9.55 -16.65
N ASP A 43 19.45 -8.60 -17.24
CA ASP A 43 19.93 -8.72 -18.61
C ASP A 43 20.94 -9.88 -18.72
N GLY A 44 20.78 -10.74 -19.73
CA GLY A 44 21.62 -11.93 -19.90
C GLY A 44 21.38 -13.06 -18.89
N THR A 45 20.36 -12.93 -18.03
CA THR A 45 19.89 -14.00 -17.14
C THR A 45 18.69 -14.73 -17.75
N PRO A 46 18.26 -15.90 -17.23
CA PRO A 46 17.00 -16.54 -17.62
C PRO A 46 15.75 -15.65 -17.49
N TYR A 47 15.87 -14.49 -16.83
CA TYR A 47 14.79 -13.54 -16.54
C TYR A 47 14.77 -12.33 -17.49
N GLN A 48 15.44 -12.42 -18.64
CA GLN A 48 15.47 -11.33 -19.62
C GLN A 48 14.08 -10.93 -20.14
N GLU A 49 13.20 -11.89 -20.43
CA GLU A 49 11.82 -11.62 -20.87
C GLU A 49 11.05 -10.77 -19.83
N TYR A 50 11.25 -11.05 -18.53
CA TYR A 50 10.67 -10.27 -17.45
C TYR A 50 11.27 -8.86 -17.37
N SER A 51 12.58 -8.73 -17.58
CA SER A 51 13.26 -7.43 -17.63
C SER A 51 12.69 -6.53 -18.75
N GLU A 52 12.47 -7.09 -19.93
CA GLU A 52 11.87 -6.40 -21.07
C GLU A 52 10.43 -5.98 -20.77
N TYR A 53 9.63 -6.86 -20.15
CA TYR A 53 8.28 -6.54 -19.71
C TYR A 53 8.25 -5.36 -18.72
N VAL A 54 9.08 -5.40 -17.67
CA VAL A 54 9.13 -4.34 -16.65
C VAL A 54 9.51 -2.99 -17.28
N ARG A 55 10.48 -2.99 -18.20
CA ARG A 55 10.85 -1.78 -18.96
C ARG A 55 9.73 -1.28 -19.86
N HIS A 56 9.00 -2.18 -20.51
CA HIS A 56 7.87 -1.83 -21.37
C HIS A 56 6.75 -1.13 -20.59
N GLN A 57 6.56 -1.48 -19.30
CA GLN A 57 5.63 -0.76 -18.40
C GLN A 57 6.17 0.61 -17.92
N GLY A 58 7.35 1.02 -18.38
CA GLY A 58 8.00 2.27 -17.98
C GLY A 58 8.65 2.22 -16.59
N ILE A 59 8.73 1.05 -15.96
CA ILE A 59 9.35 0.88 -14.65
C ILE A 59 10.87 0.89 -14.82
N ALA A 60 11.52 1.87 -14.19
CA ALA A 60 12.97 2.04 -14.22
C ALA A 60 13.69 1.26 -13.11
N GLY A 61 13.00 0.91 -12.03
CA GLY A 61 13.52 0.10 -10.95
C GLY A 61 12.65 0.12 -9.71
N GLY A 62 13.22 -0.26 -8.57
CA GLY A 62 12.50 -0.28 -7.31
C GLY A 62 13.33 -0.72 -6.12
N ALA A 63 12.65 -0.80 -4.97
CA ALA A 63 13.17 -1.37 -3.74
C ALA A 63 12.20 -2.42 -3.22
N THR A 64 12.73 -3.54 -2.72
CA THR A 64 11.95 -4.62 -2.11
C THR A 64 12.30 -4.73 -0.66
N LEU A 65 11.30 -4.64 0.18
CA LEU A 65 11.41 -4.63 1.62
C LEU A 65 10.97 -6.01 2.12
N PRO A 66 11.85 -6.79 2.75
CA PRO A 66 11.43 -8.03 3.37
C PRO A 66 10.57 -7.70 4.58
N LEU A 67 9.49 -8.46 4.72
CA LEU A 67 8.44 -8.23 5.69
C LEU A 67 8.28 -9.56 6.45
N PHE A 68 8.92 -9.64 7.61
CA PHE A 68 8.90 -10.82 8.47
C PHE A 68 7.98 -10.58 9.67
N ALA A 69 6.81 -11.20 9.67
CA ALA A 69 5.86 -11.09 10.78
C ALA A 69 5.66 -12.41 11.53
N SER A 70 5.82 -13.54 10.84
CA SER A 70 5.61 -14.87 11.42
C SER A 70 6.66 -15.85 10.91
N PRO A 71 7.18 -16.74 11.77
CA PRO A 71 8.08 -17.82 11.35
C PRO A 71 7.47 -18.62 10.19
N GLY A 72 8.25 -18.83 9.13
CA GLY A 72 7.85 -19.62 7.96
C GLY A 72 6.93 -18.94 6.94
N LYS A 73 6.53 -17.67 7.15
CA LYS A 73 5.80 -16.88 6.15
C LYS A 73 6.68 -15.75 5.61
N PHE A 74 6.88 -15.74 4.30
CA PHE A 74 7.57 -14.65 3.60
C PHE A 74 6.56 -13.63 3.09
N SER A 75 6.72 -12.37 3.48
CA SER A 75 6.00 -11.24 2.87
C SER A 75 7.02 -10.21 2.41
N ALA A 76 6.64 -9.37 1.44
CA ALA A 76 7.48 -8.28 0.99
C ALA A 76 6.65 -7.10 0.51
N ILE A 77 7.14 -5.88 0.70
CA ILE A 77 6.62 -4.68 0.01
C ILE A 77 7.58 -4.34 -1.12
N THR A 78 7.04 -4.07 -2.32
CA THR A 78 7.84 -3.54 -3.44
C THR A 78 7.44 -2.10 -3.72
N LEU A 79 8.40 -1.19 -3.67
CA LEU A 79 8.28 0.19 -4.12
C LEU A 79 8.86 0.27 -5.53
N LEU A 80 8.12 0.87 -6.46
CA LEU A 80 8.50 0.98 -7.87
C LEU A 80 8.76 2.44 -8.23
N THR A 81 9.74 2.67 -9.09
CA THR A 81 10.01 3.98 -9.69
C THR A 81 9.99 3.87 -11.21
N ILE A 82 9.41 4.88 -11.84
CA ILE A 82 9.48 5.11 -13.29
C ILE A 82 10.62 6.07 -13.65
N ASP A 83 11.22 6.72 -12.64
CA ASP A 83 12.36 7.60 -12.82
C ASP A 83 13.66 6.77 -12.90
N LYS A 84 14.45 7.04 -13.95
CA LYS A 84 15.72 6.38 -14.24
C LYS A 84 16.84 6.81 -13.30
N SER A 85 16.73 7.96 -12.65
CA SER A 85 17.64 8.34 -11.56
C SER A 85 17.20 7.73 -10.24
N LEU A 86 17.54 6.45 -10.04
CA LEU A 86 17.72 5.98 -8.67
C LEU A 86 18.92 6.74 -8.08
N HIS A 87 18.85 7.10 -6.80
CA HIS A 87 19.94 7.65 -5.96
C HIS A 87 19.99 9.17 -5.70
N PRO A 88 18.96 9.75 -5.09
CA PRO A 88 19.16 10.74 -4.04
C PRO A 88 19.36 10.01 -2.68
N PRO A 89 20.35 10.38 -1.85
CA PRO A 89 20.50 9.87 -0.48
C PRO A 89 19.19 9.91 0.33
N ASP A 90 18.35 10.90 0.05
CA ASP A 90 17.04 11.11 0.67
C ASP A 90 16.04 9.98 0.38
N THR A 91 16.15 9.34 -0.79
CA THR A 91 15.26 8.24 -1.18
C THR A 91 15.55 6.99 -0.36
N ALA A 92 16.83 6.68 -0.11
CA ALA A 92 17.20 5.56 0.76
C ALA A 92 16.70 5.78 2.19
N HIS A 93 16.81 7.01 2.71
CA HIS A 93 16.31 7.35 4.03
C HIS A 93 14.78 7.22 4.13
N ALA A 94 14.04 7.75 3.15
CA ALA A 94 12.59 7.62 3.08
C ALA A 94 12.16 6.14 3.00
N ILE A 95 12.86 5.33 2.20
CA ILE A 95 12.61 3.89 2.10
C ILE A 95 12.83 3.20 3.44
N SER A 96 13.88 3.53 4.18
CA SER A 96 14.12 2.99 5.53
C SER A 96 13.02 3.36 6.53
N ILE A 97 12.51 4.60 6.48
CA ILE A 97 11.37 5.02 7.31
C ILE A 97 10.13 4.18 6.98
N LEU A 98 9.80 4.04 5.69
CA LEU A 98 8.66 3.24 5.24
C LEU A 98 8.82 1.76 5.64
N THR A 99 10.04 1.23 5.56
CA THR A 99 10.38 -0.14 5.97
C THR A 99 10.11 -0.34 7.45
N ASN A 100 10.66 0.52 8.31
CA ASN A 100 10.47 0.42 9.76
C ASN A 100 8.99 0.54 10.14
N MET A 101 8.24 1.43 9.49
CA MET A 101 6.80 1.55 9.69
C MET A 101 6.04 0.28 9.29
N ALA A 102 6.36 -0.29 8.12
CA ALA A 102 5.70 -1.49 7.63
C ALA A 102 5.99 -2.71 8.51
N THR A 103 7.24 -2.89 8.94
CA THR A 103 7.63 -3.95 9.88
C THR A 103 6.92 -3.80 11.23
N ALA A 104 6.93 -2.61 11.83
CA ALA A 104 6.24 -2.36 13.09
C ALA A 104 4.73 -2.63 13.00
N ARG A 105 4.09 -2.26 11.89
CA ARG A 105 2.67 -2.55 11.65
C ARG A 105 2.42 -4.04 11.48
N MET A 106 3.30 -4.76 10.78
CA MET A 106 3.16 -6.19 10.59
C MET A 106 3.28 -6.99 11.89
N VAL A 107 4.21 -6.63 12.78
CA VAL A 107 4.33 -7.26 14.10
C VAL A 107 3.00 -7.14 14.87
N ALA A 108 2.39 -5.95 14.86
CA ALA A 108 1.07 -5.74 15.46
C ALA A 108 -0.03 -6.60 14.81
N PHE A 109 -0.01 -6.79 13.49
CA PHE A 109 -0.95 -7.70 12.81
C PHE A 109 -0.79 -9.16 13.25
N THR A 110 0.45 -9.64 13.43
CA THR A 110 0.71 -11.03 13.82
C THR A 110 0.49 -11.34 15.27
N GLU A 111 0.61 -10.35 16.15
CA GLU A 111 0.14 -10.44 17.53
C GLU A 111 -1.39 -10.49 17.62
N GLY A 112 -2.08 -10.44 16.47
CA GLY A 112 -3.53 -10.54 16.41
C GLY A 112 -4.22 -9.32 17.02
N LEU A 113 -3.56 -8.16 17.05
CA LEU A 113 -4.21 -6.87 17.26
C LEU A 113 -4.91 -6.52 15.95
N PRO A 114 -6.18 -6.91 15.75
CA PRO A 114 -6.81 -6.69 14.47
C PRO A 114 -7.08 -5.19 14.41
N CYS A 115 -6.95 -4.61 13.22
CA CYS A 115 -7.69 -3.39 12.94
C CYS A 115 -9.18 -3.78 12.92
N GLN A 116 -9.79 -3.90 14.11
CA GLN A 116 -11.22 -4.13 14.22
C GLN A 116 -11.91 -2.82 13.90
N TYR A 117 -12.20 -2.63 12.61
CA TYR A 117 -13.09 -1.57 12.20
C TYR A 117 -14.49 -1.87 12.74
N ASN A 118 -15.02 -1.01 13.61
CA ASN A 118 -16.37 -1.15 14.13
C ASN A 118 -17.40 -0.74 13.07
N VAL A 119 -17.68 -1.66 12.14
CA VAL A 119 -18.66 -1.45 11.05
C VAL A 119 -20.07 -1.23 11.61
N HIS A 120 -20.40 -1.79 12.78
CA HIS A 120 -21.66 -1.50 13.47
C HIS A 120 -21.74 -0.05 13.93
N GLY A 121 -20.62 0.52 14.41
CA GLY A 121 -20.50 1.93 14.79
C GLY A 121 -20.83 2.89 13.64
N PHE A 122 -20.45 2.54 12.41
CA PHE A 122 -20.78 3.33 11.23
C PHE A 122 -22.29 3.52 11.02
N LYS A 123 -23.10 2.49 11.29
CA LYS A 123 -24.57 2.57 11.17
C LYS A 123 -25.21 3.57 12.15
N HIS A 124 -24.48 3.97 13.20
CA HIS A 124 -24.94 4.93 14.21
C HIS A 124 -24.43 6.36 13.95
N LEU A 125 -23.71 6.59 12.85
CA LEU A 125 -23.36 7.92 12.41
C LEU A 125 -24.60 8.61 11.84
N SER A 126 -24.79 9.89 12.18
CA SER A 126 -25.79 10.71 11.50
C SER A 126 -25.38 11.02 10.06
N GLY A 127 -26.31 11.47 9.22
CA GLY A 127 -25.99 11.88 7.84
C GLY A 127 -24.87 12.93 7.79
N LEU A 128 -24.90 13.93 8.68
CA LEU A 128 -23.83 14.92 8.80
C LEU A 128 -22.49 14.29 9.21
N GLN A 129 -22.50 13.30 10.12
CA GLN A 129 -21.28 12.61 10.53
C GLN A 129 -20.69 11.77 9.39
N VAL A 130 -21.53 11.14 8.57
CA VAL A 130 -21.09 10.42 7.37
C VAL A 130 -20.50 11.38 6.34
N GLU A 131 -21.13 12.55 6.12
CA GLU A 131 -20.62 13.60 5.24
C GLU A 131 -19.27 14.14 5.73
N ILE A 132 -19.15 14.46 7.02
CA ILE A 132 -17.87 14.91 7.61
C ILE A 132 -16.80 13.82 7.43
N LEU A 133 -17.15 12.54 7.66
CA LEU A 133 -16.22 11.42 7.50
C LEU A 133 -15.76 11.24 6.04
N SER A 134 -16.62 11.48 5.05
CA SER A 134 -16.22 11.42 3.64
C SER A 134 -15.21 12.53 3.28
N TRP A 135 -15.41 13.74 3.81
CA TRP A 135 -14.44 14.83 3.63
C TRP A 135 -13.12 14.58 4.36
N ILE A 136 -13.15 13.93 5.52
CA ILE A 136 -11.94 13.44 6.20
C ILE A 136 -11.18 12.47 5.28
N ALA A 137 -11.87 11.52 4.66
CA ALA A 137 -11.27 10.55 3.75
C ALA A 137 -10.67 11.21 2.49
N LYS A 138 -11.24 12.33 2.06
CA LYS A 138 -10.71 13.20 0.98
C LYS A 138 -9.58 14.13 1.42
N GLY A 139 -9.14 14.05 2.69
CA GLY A 139 -8.00 14.79 3.22
C GLY A 139 -8.29 16.24 3.62
N LYS A 140 -9.57 16.64 3.73
CA LYS A 140 -9.94 18.00 4.13
C LYS A 140 -9.62 18.25 5.61
N THR A 141 -9.28 19.50 5.94
CA THR A 141 -9.09 19.97 7.32
C THR A 141 -10.43 20.29 8.00
N ASN A 142 -10.46 20.42 9.33
CA ASN A 142 -11.69 20.83 10.03
C ASN A 142 -12.20 22.19 9.56
N HIS A 143 -11.28 23.11 9.26
CA HIS A 143 -11.58 24.43 8.70
C HIS A 143 -12.27 24.32 7.33
N GLU A 144 -11.69 23.58 6.39
CA GLU A 144 -12.29 23.38 5.07
C GLU A 144 -13.64 22.68 5.15
N ILE A 145 -13.77 21.66 6.00
CA ILE A 145 -15.04 20.96 6.22
C ILE A 145 -16.09 21.93 6.75
N ALA A 146 -15.73 22.77 7.72
CA ALA A 146 -16.61 23.81 8.26
C ALA A 146 -17.16 24.73 7.17
N LEU A 147 -16.30 25.16 6.24
CA LEU A 147 -16.69 25.95 5.08
C LEU A 147 -17.64 25.16 4.15
N ILE A 148 -17.35 23.89 3.89
CA ILE A 148 -18.14 23.03 2.99
C ILE A 148 -19.54 22.76 3.56
N VAL A 149 -19.65 22.38 4.84
CA VAL A 149 -20.93 22.00 5.46
C VAL A 149 -21.68 23.18 6.12
N GLY A 150 -21.13 24.39 6.07
CA GLY A 150 -21.74 25.59 6.67
C GLY A 150 -21.79 25.55 8.20
N ARG A 151 -20.73 25.09 8.87
CA ARG A 151 -20.62 24.99 10.34
C ARG A 151 -19.35 25.66 10.85
N THR A 152 -19.28 25.89 12.16
CA THR A 152 -18.04 26.40 12.76
C THR A 152 -17.00 25.28 12.86
N GLU A 153 -15.72 25.63 12.77
CA GLU A 153 -14.62 24.66 12.92
C GLU A 153 -14.68 23.91 14.26
N ARG A 154 -15.10 24.60 15.34
CA ARG A 154 -15.34 23.98 16.65
C ARG A 154 -16.43 22.90 16.60
N ALA A 155 -17.52 23.13 15.87
CA ALA A 155 -18.57 22.14 15.70
C ALA A 155 -18.07 20.93 14.91
N ILE A 156 -17.24 21.14 13.88
CA ILE A 156 -16.60 20.05 13.15
C ILE A 156 -15.68 19.25 14.07
N ALA A 157 -14.84 19.91 14.86
CA ALA A 157 -13.96 19.23 15.81
C ALA A 157 -14.74 18.33 16.78
N TYR A 158 -15.89 18.81 17.28
CA TYR A 158 -16.79 17.99 18.09
C TYR A 158 -17.32 16.76 17.32
N HIS A 159 -17.84 16.95 16.11
CA HIS A 159 -18.33 15.84 15.30
C HIS A 159 -17.23 14.83 14.96
N VAL A 160 -16.00 15.28 14.70
CA VAL A 160 -14.85 14.39 14.49
C VAL A 160 -14.63 13.52 15.72
N SER A 161 -14.56 14.08 16.93
CA SER A 161 -14.40 13.30 18.16
C SER A 161 -15.49 12.25 18.33
N GLU A 162 -16.75 12.61 18.07
CA GLU A 162 -17.88 11.68 18.12
C GLU A 162 -17.78 10.57 17.07
N ILE A 163 -17.35 10.89 15.85
CA ILE A 163 -17.12 9.90 14.79
C ILE A 163 -16.05 8.90 15.23
N LEU A 164 -14.90 9.39 15.71
CA LEU A 164 -13.78 8.55 16.17
C LEU A 164 -14.24 7.58 17.26
N ALA A 165 -14.98 8.08 18.25
CA ALA A 165 -15.53 7.26 19.33
C ALA A 165 -16.49 6.19 18.81
N LYS A 166 -17.45 6.56 17.95
CA LYS A 166 -18.48 5.65 17.42
C LYS A 166 -17.90 4.52 16.57
N ILE A 167 -16.88 4.79 15.75
CA ILE A 167 -16.22 3.77 14.91
C ILE A 167 -15.00 3.12 15.58
N SER A 168 -14.76 3.45 16.86
CA SER A 168 -13.72 2.85 17.71
C SER A 168 -12.29 3.02 17.17
N VAL A 169 -11.97 4.22 16.67
CA VAL A 169 -10.63 4.60 16.20
C VAL A 169 -10.11 5.78 17.01
N THR A 170 -8.79 5.96 17.04
CA THR A 170 -8.14 7.01 17.86
C THR A 170 -7.63 8.18 17.06
N SER A 171 -7.62 8.10 15.73
CA SER A 171 -7.07 9.15 14.88
C SER A 171 -7.89 9.41 13.63
N ARG A 172 -7.80 10.65 13.15
CA ARG A 172 -8.37 11.09 11.87
C ARG A 172 -7.90 10.21 10.70
N ALA A 173 -6.63 9.81 10.70
CA ALA A 173 -6.06 8.95 9.66
C ALA A 173 -6.68 7.55 9.69
N GLN A 174 -6.91 6.97 10.88
CA GLN A 174 -7.62 5.71 11.01
C GLN A 174 -9.08 5.83 10.55
N ALA A 175 -9.75 6.96 10.82
CA ALA A 175 -11.10 7.21 10.33
C ALA A 175 -11.16 7.33 8.80
N ALA A 176 -10.19 8.00 8.18
CA ALA A 176 -10.06 8.06 6.73
C ALA A 176 -9.86 6.66 6.13
N ALA A 177 -8.96 5.85 6.71
CA ALA A 177 -8.71 4.48 6.28
C ALA A 177 -9.95 3.58 6.48
N PHE A 178 -10.67 3.74 7.59
CA PHE A 178 -11.95 3.07 7.86
C PHE A 178 -12.96 3.35 6.74
N TYR A 179 -13.17 4.62 6.38
CA TYR A 179 -14.11 5.00 5.34
C TYR A 179 -13.72 4.45 3.96
N ALA A 180 -12.42 4.52 3.61
CA ALA A 180 -11.92 3.96 2.36
C ALA A 180 -12.09 2.43 2.27
N ALA A 181 -11.90 1.72 3.39
CA ALA A 181 -12.04 0.26 3.47
C ALA A 181 -13.49 -0.21 3.29
N LEU A 182 -14.49 0.64 3.59
CA LEU A 182 -15.90 0.32 3.36
C LEU A 182 -16.28 0.30 1.86
N GLY A 183 -15.40 0.76 0.96
CA GLY A 183 -15.68 0.78 -0.47
C GLY A 183 -16.79 1.77 -0.87
N LEU A 184 -17.17 2.68 0.03
CA LEU A 184 -18.12 3.76 -0.22
C LEU A 184 -17.44 4.82 -1.08
N ARG A 185 -17.31 4.53 -2.37
CA ARG A 185 -16.96 5.51 -3.39
C ARG A 185 -18.26 6.08 -3.94
N GLU A 186 -18.31 7.41 -4.02
CA GLU A 186 -19.43 8.19 -4.58
C GLU A 186 -19.77 7.76 -6.02
#